data_AF-A0AAD2DT57-F1
#
_entry.id   AF-A0AAD2DT57-F1
#
_cell.length_a   1.000
_cell.length_b   1.000
_cell.length_c   1.000
_cell.angle_alpha   90.00
_cell.angle_beta   90.00
_cell.angle_gamma   90.00
#
_symmetry.space_group_name_H-M   'P 1'
#
loop_
_entity.id
_entity.type
_entity.pdbx_description
1 polymer ?
#
loop_
_entity_poly.entity_id
_entity_poly.type
_entity_poly.pdbx_seq_one_letter_code
_entity_poly.pdbx_strand_id
1 'polypeptide(L)'
;MQSTDDVNSCPPEKKEVMELSSVLHAPVIGISLERWCANFKLTVIAPPNPQLQTAVNATTAEEEIMPKVKTNRVTYPEGWELIEPTLRELQAKMREAENDPDDGKRKCEGLWPIFKIAHQKSRYVFDLYHKRKEISKELYEFCLEQGYADRNLIAKWKKPGYERLCCLRCMQPRDHNFQTTCVCRVPKHLREEKVIECVHCGCTGCASGD
;
A
#
# COMPACT_ATOMS: atom_id res chain seq x y z
N MET A 1 -49.27 -34.03 0.35
CA MET A 1 -48.85 -32.62 0.25
C MET A 1 -47.66 -32.59 -0.69
N GLN A 2 -47.76 -31.77 -1.75
CA GLN A 2 -46.67 -31.42 -2.68
C GLN A 2 -45.40 -31.02 -1.89
N SER A 3 -44.15 -31.16 -2.33
CA SER A 3 -43.44 -30.84 -3.59
C SER A 3 -41.99 -31.40 -3.45
N THR A 4 -41.38 -32.09 -4.43
CA THR A 4 -40.42 -31.57 -5.46
C THR A 4 -39.30 -30.68 -4.84
N ASP A 5 -37.98 -30.85 -5.05
CA ASP A 5 -37.18 -31.22 -6.24
C ASP A 5 -35.72 -31.62 -5.87
N ASP A 6 -35.13 -32.46 -6.75
CA ASP A 6 -33.75 -32.49 -7.30
C ASP A 6 -32.53 -32.47 -6.36
N VAL A 7 -31.79 -33.58 -6.18
CA VAL A 7 -30.75 -34.14 -7.09
C VAL A 7 -29.77 -33.06 -7.59
N ASN A 8 -28.59 -32.98 -6.97
CA ASN A 8 -27.45 -32.31 -7.60
C ASN A 8 -26.22 -33.22 -7.58
N SER A 9 -25.69 -33.45 -8.78
CA SER A 9 -24.62 -34.38 -9.10
C SER A 9 -23.26 -33.67 -9.15
N CYS A 10 -22.21 -34.46 -8.89
CA CYS A 10 -20.74 -34.26 -9.05
C CYS A 10 -20.29 -33.46 -10.32
N PRO A 11 -19.00 -33.04 -10.48
CA PRO A 11 -17.77 -33.67 -9.97
C PRO A 11 -16.57 -32.73 -9.56
N PRO A 12 -15.47 -33.31 -9.04
CA PRO A 12 -14.20 -32.61 -8.80
C PRO A 12 -13.44 -32.28 -10.10
N GLU A 13 -12.88 -31.08 -10.15
CA GLU A 13 -12.11 -30.54 -11.28
C GLU A 13 -10.73 -31.21 -11.36
N LYS A 14 -10.43 -31.75 -12.55
CA LYS A 14 -9.23 -32.54 -12.86
C LYS A 14 -8.04 -31.60 -13.11
N LYS A 15 -6.89 -31.98 -12.56
CA LYS A 15 -5.57 -31.44 -12.94
C LYS A 15 -5.26 -31.90 -14.35
N GLU A 16 -5.28 -30.98 -15.31
CA GLU A 16 -4.76 -31.24 -16.65
C GLU A 16 -3.28 -30.82 -16.70
N VAL A 17 -2.44 -31.85 -16.72
CA VAL A 17 -0.99 -31.78 -16.94
C VAL A 17 -0.81 -31.75 -18.45
N MET A 18 -0.52 -30.58 -19.02
CA MET A 18 -0.17 -30.50 -20.43
C MET A 18 1.33 -30.76 -20.59
N GLU A 19 1.64 -32.00 -20.92
CA GLU A 19 2.91 -32.41 -21.51
C GLU A 19 3.12 -31.65 -22.83
N LEU A 20 4.24 -30.94 -22.94
CA LEU A 20 4.81 -30.51 -24.22
C LEU A 20 6.18 -31.19 -24.36
N SER A 21 6.16 -32.46 -24.74
CA SER A 21 7.18 -33.03 -25.62
C SER A 21 6.70 -32.77 -27.06
N SER A 22 7.46 -32.20 -27.99
CA SER A 22 8.54 -32.92 -28.65
C SER A 22 9.23 -32.04 -29.71
N VAL A 23 10.51 -32.36 -29.96
CA VAL A 23 11.28 -32.18 -31.20
C VAL A 23 11.79 -30.77 -31.57
N LEU A 24 13.04 -30.49 -31.18
CA LEU A 24 14.06 -30.11 -32.16
C LEU A 24 15.36 -30.87 -31.84
N HIS A 25 15.83 -31.58 -32.86
CA HIS A 25 17.04 -32.40 -32.87
C HIS A 25 18.28 -31.56 -33.21
N ALA A 26 19.44 -32.12 -32.78
CA ALA A 26 20.80 -32.00 -33.31
C ALA A 26 21.76 -31.02 -32.60
N PRO A 27 23.09 -31.26 -32.66
CA PRO A 27 23.78 -32.49 -32.31
C PRO A 27 24.95 -32.23 -31.33
N VAL A 28 25.39 -33.30 -30.67
CA VAL A 28 26.61 -33.34 -29.85
C VAL A 28 27.83 -33.25 -30.76
N ILE A 29 28.67 -32.22 -30.57
CA ILE A 29 30.08 -32.26 -30.92
C ILE A 29 30.84 -31.59 -29.77
N GLY A 30 31.48 -32.41 -28.92
CA GLY A 30 32.44 -31.92 -27.95
C GLY A 30 33.83 -31.88 -28.56
N ILE A 31 34.51 -30.72 -28.50
CA ILE A 31 35.97 -30.62 -28.63
C ILE A 31 36.49 -29.45 -27.79
N SER A 32 37.32 -29.81 -26.81
CA SER A 32 38.53 -29.15 -26.28
C SER A 32 38.48 -27.80 -25.58
N LEU A 33 38.84 -27.88 -24.30
CA LEU A 33 39.64 -26.94 -23.51
C LEU A 33 40.84 -26.40 -24.31
N GLU A 34 41.26 -25.15 -24.02
CA GLU A 34 42.49 -24.47 -24.47
C GLU A 34 42.51 -23.79 -25.85
N ARG A 35 41.88 -22.62 -25.96
CA ARG A 35 42.48 -21.43 -26.60
C ARG A 35 41.51 -20.26 -26.47
N TRP A 36 41.87 -19.26 -25.67
CA TRP A 36 41.66 -17.82 -25.89
C TRP A 36 42.09 -17.05 -24.63
N CYS A 37 43.27 -17.40 -24.10
CA CYS A 37 44.09 -16.45 -23.36
C CYS A 37 44.91 -15.69 -24.41
N ALA A 38 44.42 -14.53 -24.85
CA ALA A 38 45.27 -13.43 -25.31
C ALA A 38 44.40 -12.21 -25.64
N ASN A 39 44.75 -11.08 -25.03
CA ASN A 39 44.31 -9.73 -25.35
C ASN A 39 42.91 -9.31 -24.88
N PHE A 40 42.80 -9.07 -23.57
CA PHE A 40 42.14 -7.84 -23.14
C PHE A 40 42.94 -7.22 -21.99
N LYS A 41 43.52 -6.06 -22.27
CA LYS A 41 44.32 -5.28 -21.34
C LYS A 41 43.53 -5.04 -20.05
N LEU A 42 44.13 -5.41 -18.92
CA LEU A 42 43.74 -4.89 -17.61
C LEU A 42 43.96 -3.36 -17.63
N THR A 43 42.89 -2.60 -17.82
CA THR A 43 42.83 -1.23 -17.32
C THR A 43 42.30 -1.30 -15.90
N VAL A 44 43.18 -0.96 -14.96
CA VAL A 44 42.87 -0.71 -13.55
C VAL A 44 41.76 0.34 -13.48
N ILE A 45 40.55 -0.07 -13.09
CA ILE A 45 39.48 0.86 -12.72
C ILE A 45 39.84 1.37 -11.33
N ALA A 46 40.27 2.62 -11.26
CA ALA A 46 40.51 3.33 -10.02
C ALA A 46 39.23 3.37 -9.16
N PRO A 47 39.33 3.33 -7.82
CA PRO A 47 38.16 3.52 -6.95
C PRO A 47 37.58 4.93 -7.14
N PRO A 48 36.24 5.08 -7.08
CA PRO A 48 35.62 6.40 -7.26
C PRO A 48 36.04 7.36 -6.14
N ASN A 49 36.51 8.52 -6.58
CA ASN A 49 36.90 9.67 -5.77
C ASN A 49 35.71 10.17 -4.90
N PRO A 50 35.86 10.30 -3.57
CA PRO A 50 34.77 10.68 -2.66
C PRO A 50 34.40 12.17 -2.68
N GLN A 51 34.99 13.00 -3.56
CA GLN A 51 34.76 14.45 -3.56
C GLN A 51 33.89 14.98 -4.72
N LEU A 52 33.20 14.11 -5.47
CA LEU A 52 32.26 14.53 -6.52
C LEU A 52 30.91 13.83 -6.41
N GLN A 53 30.30 13.85 -5.22
CA GLN A 53 28.92 13.40 -4.96
C GLN A 53 28.01 14.51 -4.41
N THR A 54 28.45 15.77 -4.46
CA THR A 54 27.67 16.91 -3.96
C THR A 54 26.94 17.71 -5.04
N ALA A 55 26.87 17.23 -6.29
CA ALA A 55 26.34 18.04 -7.41
C ALA A 55 25.30 17.37 -8.33
N VAL A 56 24.69 16.24 -7.96
CA VAL A 56 23.64 15.59 -8.79
C VAL A 56 22.35 15.18 -8.07
N ASN A 57 22.22 15.47 -6.76
CA ASN A 57 21.00 15.20 -6.00
C ASN A 57 20.24 16.48 -5.60
N ALA A 58 20.51 17.61 -6.25
CA ALA A 58 19.87 18.90 -5.97
C ALA A 58 18.72 19.23 -6.95
N THR A 59 18.10 18.22 -7.59
CA THR A 59 16.95 18.38 -8.50
C THR A 59 15.93 17.27 -8.33
N THR A 60 15.53 16.98 -7.09
CA THR A 60 14.15 16.59 -6.83
C THR A 60 13.70 17.46 -5.68
N ALA A 61 12.91 18.48 -6.04
CA ALA A 61 12.23 19.35 -5.11
C ALA A 61 11.57 18.49 -4.03
N GLU A 62 12.07 18.60 -2.80
CA GLU A 62 11.31 18.28 -1.61
C GLU A 62 10.07 19.19 -1.66
N GLU A 63 8.95 18.65 -2.10
CA GLU A 63 7.67 19.34 -2.03
C GLU A 63 7.45 19.74 -0.57
N GLU A 64 7.43 21.04 -0.34
CA GLU A 64 7.26 21.66 0.97
C GLU A 64 6.07 21.04 1.71
N ILE A 65 6.35 20.41 2.85
CA ILE A 65 5.34 19.94 3.81
C ILE A 65 4.85 21.17 4.58
N MET A 66 4.32 22.17 3.88
CA MET A 66 3.42 23.14 4.48
C MET A 66 2.01 22.59 4.30
N PRO A 67 1.18 22.49 5.36
CA PRO A 67 -0.23 22.20 5.15
C PRO A 67 -0.76 23.28 4.21
N LYS A 68 -1.35 22.88 3.07
CA LYS A 68 -1.97 23.82 2.12
C LYS A 68 -2.97 24.66 2.89
N VAL A 69 -2.54 25.87 3.28
CA VAL A 69 -3.40 26.85 3.93
C VAL A 69 -4.47 27.15 2.89
N LYS A 70 -5.73 26.82 3.23
CA LYS A 70 -6.88 27.04 2.35
C LYS A 70 -7.00 28.55 2.14
N THR A 71 -6.32 29.06 1.12
CA THR A 71 -6.48 30.44 0.67
C THR A 71 -7.79 30.53 -0.11
N ASN A 72 -8.42 31.70 -0.09
CA ASN A 72 -9.78 31.97 -0.59
C ASN A 72 -9.92 31.87 -2.15
N ARG A 73 -9.04 31.11 -2.81
CA ARG A 73 -8.92 30.99 -4.28
C ARG A 73 -9.29 29.61 -4.81
N VAL A 74 -9.85 28.74 -3.96
CA VAL A 74 -10.18 27.37 -4.36
C VAL A 74 -11.59 27.31 -4.90
N THR A 75 -11.73 27.03 -6.18
CA THR A 75 -13.02 26.73 -6.82
C THR A 75 -13.46 25.33 -6.43
N TYR A 76 -14.53 25.23 -5.65
CA TYR A 76 -15.07 23.92 -5.27
C TYR A 76 -15.85 23.32 -6.44
N PRO A 77 -15.60 22.05 -6.79
CA PRO A 77 -16.34 21.36 -7.85
C PRO A 77 -17.73 20.93 -7.36
N GLU A 78 -18.59 20.54 -8.31
CA GLU A 78 -19.96 20.11 -8.05
C GLU A 78 -20.00 18.93 -7.05
N GLY A 79 -20.93 18.99 -6.09
CA GLY A 79 -21.12 17.95 -5.07
C GLY A 79 -20.25 18.11 -3.81
N TRP A 80 -19.43 19.17 -3.72
CA TRP A 80 -18.62 19.45 -2.52
C TRP A 80 -19.47 19.61 -1.24
N GLU A 81 -20.63 20.25 -1.35
CA GLU A 81 -21.52 20.54 -0.22
C GLU A 81 -21.96 19.29 0.56
N LEU A 82 -22.08 18.14 -0.12
CA LEU A 82 -22.49 16.88 0.50
C LEU A 82 -21.37 16.26 1.36
N ILE A 83 -20.11 16.44 0.97
CA ILE A 83 -18.96 15.80 1.62
C ILE A 83 -18.28 16.71 2.64
N GLU A 84 -18.41 18.02 2.47
CA GLU A 84 -17.80 19.03 3.32
C GLU A 84 -18.07 18.84 4.82
N PRO A 85 -19.33 18.66 5.29
CA PRO A 85 -19.59 18.56 6.72
C PRO A 85 -18.83 17.39 7.36
N THR A 86 -18.87 16.21 6.73
CA THR A 86 -18.18 15.02 7.23
C THR A 86 -16.67 15.17 7.20
N LEU A 87 -16.10 15.75 6.14
CA LEU A 87 -14.65 15.99 6.07
C LEU A 87 -14.19 17.01 7.12
N ARG A 88 -15.01 18.04 7.41
CA ARG A 88 -14.74 19.03 8.43
C ARG A 88 -14.77 18.42 9.83
N GLU A 89 -15.74 17.56 10.11
CA GLU A 89 -15.81 16.80 11.37
C GLU A 89 -14.58 15.91 11.57
N LEU A 90 -14.17 15.16 10.53
CA LEU A 90 -12.97 14.32 10.60
C LEU A 90 -11.69 15.15 10.79
N GLN A 91 -11.61 16.33 10.18
CA GLN A 91 -10.50 17.27 10.37
C GLN A 91 -10.49 17.86 11.79
N ALA A 92 -11.66 18.16 12.37
CA ALA A 92 -11.78 18.60 13.76
C ALA A 92 -11.30 17.50 14.73
N LYS A 93 -11.74 16.25 14.51
CA LYS A 93 -11.26 15.09 15.29
C LYS A 93 -9.75 14.87 15.17
N MET A 94 -9.17 15.13 14.01
CA MET A 94 -7.72 15.05 13.81
C MET A 94 -7.00 16.06 14.70
N ARG A 95 -7.46 17.32 14.70
CA ARG A 95 -6.90 18.38 15.56
C ARG A 95 -7.09 18.08 17.06
N GLU A 96 -8.22 17.49 17.45
CA GLU A 96 -8.46 17.06 18.82
C GLU A 96 -7.45 15.97 19.22
N ALA A 97 -7.30 14.93 18.41
CA ALA A 97 -6.33 13.85 18.65
C ALA A 97 -4.86 14.32 18.66
N GLU A 98 -4.52 15.40 17.96
CA GLU A 98 -3.18 16.02 18.02
C GLU A 98 -2.94 16.80 19.31
N ASN A 99 -3.99 17.38 19.90
CA ASN A 99 -3.90 18.17 21.14
C ASN A 99 -4.14 17.34 22.41
N ASP A 100 -4.69 16.14 22.27
CA ASP A 100 -4.95 15.26 23.40
C ASP A 100 -3.65 14.92 24.15
N PRO A 101 -3.61 15.14 25.47
CA PRO A 101 -2.44 14.76 26.26
C PRO A 101 -2.34 13.23 26.33
N ASP A 102 -1.16 12.69 26.05
CA ASP A 102 -0.84 11.27 26.08
C ASP A 102 -0.65 10.71 27.51
N ASP A 103 -1.48 11.14 28.46
CA ASP A 103 -1.24 10.87 29.89
C ASP A 103 -1.46 9.39 30.22
N GLY A 104 -0.38 8.71 30.63
CA GLY A 104 -0.37 7.29 30.98
C GLY A 104 -0.36 6.28 29.82
N LYS A 105 -0.34 6.72 28.56
CA LYS A 105 -0.30 5.82 27.39
C LYS A 105 1.13 5.51 26.94
N ARG A 106 1.31 4.39 26.21
CA ARG A 106 2.58 4.11 25.54
C ARG A 106 2.82 5.19 24.47
N LYS A 107 4.07 5.60 24.24
CA LYS A 107 4.43 6.59 23.20
C LYS A 107 3.85 6.26 21.81
N CYS A 108 3.74 4.96 21.50
CA CYS A 108 3.17 4.49 20.25
C CYS A 108 1.64 4.68 20.19
N GLU A 109 0.95 4.52 21.32
CA GLU A 109 -0.51 4.59 21.43
C GLU A 109 -1.07 6.00 21.24
N GLY A 110 -0.32 7.03 21.61
CA GLY A 110 -0.71 8.43 21.37
C GLY A 110 -0.94 8.73 19.88
N LEU A 111 -0.20 8.06 18.99
CA LEU A 111 -0.34 8.23 17.54
C LEU A 111 -1.44 7.36 16.91
N TRP A 112 -1.98 6.38 17.62
CA TRP A 112 -2.97 5.46 17.04
C TRP A 112 -4.26 6.16 16.61
N PRO A 113 -4.85 7.09 17.39
CA PRO A 113 -6.02 7.87 16.96
C PRO A 113 -5.77 8.64 15.66
N ILE A 114 -4.57 9.21 15.51
CA ILE A 114 -4.14 9.94 14.31
C ILE A 114 -4.21 9.04 13.07
N PHE A 115 -3.59 7.86 13.14
CA PHE A 115 -3.63 6.90 12.03
C PHE A 115 -5.04 6.40 11.74
N LYS A 116 -5.85 6.20 12.78
CA LYS A 116 -7.25 5.75 12.63
C LYS A 116 -8.11 6.80 11.91
N ILE A 117 -7.98 8.07 12.27
CA ILE A 117 -8.70 9.17 11.63
C ILE A 117 -8.22 9.38 10.19
N ALA A 118 -6.90 9.33 9.94
CA ALA A 118 -6.35 9.44 8.59
C ALA A 118 -6.82 8.30 7.66
N HIS A 119 -6.87 7.07 8.19
CA HIS A 119 -7.44 5.92 7.48
C HIS A 119 -8.93 6.13 7.20
N GLN A 120 -9.71 6.52 8.21
CA GLN A 120 -11.16 6.75 8.08
C GLN A 120 -11.47 7.83 7.04
N LYS A 121 -10.73 8.94 7.06
CA LYS A 121 -10.85 10.03 6.10
C LYS A 121 -10.58 9.56 4.67
N SER A 122 -9.49 8.82 4.45
CA SER A 122 -9.18 8.27 3.13
C SER A 122 -10.21 7.22 2.68
N ARG A 123 -10.72 6.41 3.61
CA ARG A 123 -11.70 5.36 3.32
C ARG A 123 -13.07 5.93 2.96
N TYR A 124 -13.47 7.02 3.60
CA TYR A 124 -14.71 7.74 3.29
C TYR A 124 -14.72 8.20 1.82
N VAL A 125 -13.65 8.91 1.40
CA VAL A 125 -13.50 9.38 0.01
C VAL A 125 -13.44 8.20 -0.97
N PHE A 126 -12.74 7.13 -0.62
CA PHE A 126 -12.65 5.93 -1.45
C PHE A 126 -14.00 5.24 -1.66
N ASP A 127 -14.76 5.03 -0.58
CA ASP A 127 -16.05 4.34 -0.64
C ASP A 127 -17.10 5.15 -1.40
N LEU A 128 -17.09 6.49 -1.29
CA LEU A 128 -17.98 7.37 -2.05
C LEU A 128 -17.73 7.31 -3.56
N TYR A 129 -16.46 7.25 -3.99
CA TYR A 129 -16.13 7.17 -5.42
C TYR A 129 -16.25 5.76 -5.99
N HIS A 130 -15.72 4.73 -5.30
CA HIS A 130 -15.63 3.39 -5.86
C HIS A 130 -16.86 2.51 -5.60
N LYS A 131 -17.51 2.63 -4.43
CA LYS A 131 -18.66 1.79 -4.09
C LYS A 131 -19.98 2.47 -4.43
N ARG A 132 -20.19 3.68 -3.91
CA ARG A 132 -21.48 4.40 -4.05
C ARG A 132 -21.56 5.20 -5.36
N LYS A 133 -20.43 5.68 -5.88
CA LYS A 133 -20.32 6.52 -7.07
C LYS A 133 -21.16 7.81 -7.00
N GLU A 134 -21.27 8.38 -5.81
CA GLU A 134 -22.01 9.65 -5.56
C GLU A 134 -21.18 10.89 -5.92
N ILE A 135 -19.87 10.72 -6.11
CA ILE A 135 -18.90 11.80 -6.36
C ILE A 135 -18.42 11.77 -7.82
N SER A 136 -18.30 12.95 -8.44
CA SER A 136 -17.68 13.11 -9.76
C SER A 136 -16.16 12.88 -9.72
N LYS A 137 -15.58 12.49 -10.86
CA LYS A 137 -14.12 12.27 -10.96
C LYS A 137 -13.31 13.52 -10.58
N GLU A 138 -13.79 14.71 -10.98
CA GLU A 138 -13.15 16.00 -10.70
C GLU A 138 -13.08 16.28 -9.20
N LEU A 139 -14.17 16.05 -8.47
CA LEU A 139 -14.21 16.21 -7.02
C LEU A 139 -13.31 15.19 -6.30
N TYR A 140 -13.24 13.96 -6.80
CA TYR A 140 -12.33 12.95 -6.26
C TYR A 140 -10.85 13.34 -6.43
N GLU A 141 -10.46 13.82 -7.62
CA GLU A 141 -9.09 14.29 -7.89
C GLU A 141 -8.74 15.52 -7.05
N PHE A 142 -9.68 16.46 -6.91
CA PHE A 142 -9.55 17.60 -6.01
C PHE A 142 -9.29 17.17 -4.56
N CYS A 143 -10.02 16.17 -4.06
CA CYS A 143 -9.80 15.64 -2.71
C CYS A 143 -8.40 15.07 -2.50
N LEU A 144 -7.82 14.45 -3.54
CA LEU A 144 -6.45 13.91 -3.50
C LEU A 144 -5.40 15.03 -3.55
N GLU A 145 -5.61 16.06 -4.37
CA GLU A 145 -4.67 17.19 -4.52
C GLU A 145 -4.61 18.11 -3.29
N GLN A 146 -5.73 18.25 -2.59
CA GLN A 146 -5.81 19.01 -1.34
C GLN A 146 -5.39 18.19 -0.11
N GLY A 147 -5.09 16.90 -0.25
CA GLY A 147 -4.66 16.05 0.86
C GLY A 147 -5.79 15.64 1.81
N TYR A 148 -7.05 15.67 1.37
CA TYR A 148 -8.15 15.08 2.13
C TYR A 148 -8.04 13.55 2.15
N ALA A 149 -7.47 12.91 1.14
CA ALA A 149 -7.22 11.48 1.13
C ALA A 149 -5.80 11.15 0.66
N ASP A 150 -5.25 10.03 1.15
CA ASP A 150 -3.91 9.58 0.79
C ASP A 150 -3.94 8.78 -0.53
N ARG A 151 -3.31 9.35 -1.57
CA ARG A 151 -3.18 8.75 -2.90
C ARG A 151 -2.46 7.41 -2.86
N ASN A 152 -1.42 7.29 -2.04
CA ASN A 152 -0.60 6.08 -1.96
C ASN A 152 -1.37 4.95 -1.27
N LEU A 153 -2.09 5.27 -0.19
CA LEU A 153 -2.90 4.28 0.51
C LEU A 153 -4.04 3.76 -0.38
N ILE A 154 -4.74 4.66 -1.07
CA ILE A 154 -5.80 4.26 -2.00
C ILE A 154 -5.27 3.41 -3.15
N ALA A 155 -4.08 3.74 -3.69
CA ALA A 155 -3.46 2.93 -4.72
C ALA A 155 -3.18 1.49 -4.26
N LYS A 156 -2.91 1.28 -2.96
CA LYS A 156 -2.77 -0.07 -2.39
C LYS A 156 -4.11 -0.77 -2.25
N TRP A 157 -5.17 -0.09 -1.83
CA TRP A 157 -6.50 -0.71 -1.70
C TRP A 157 -7.08 -1.22 -3.02
N LYS A 158 -6.65 -0.67 -4.16
CA LYS A 158 -7.00 -1.19 -5.49
C LYS A 158 -6.33 -2.52 -5.84
N LYS A 159 -5.27 -2.90 -5.11
CA LYS A 159 -4.54 -4.16 -5.35
C LYS A 159 -5.17 -5.29 -4.54
N PRO A 160 -5.33 -6.49 -5.12
CA PRO A 160 -5.87 -7.64 -4.40
C PRO A 160 -4.97 -7.98 -3.20
N GLY A 161 -5.59 -8.35 -2.08
CA GLY A 161 -4.90 -8.66 -0.82
C GLY A 161 -4.52 -7.45 0.04
N TYR A 162 -4.79 -6.21 -0.42
CA TYR A 162 -4.54 -4.98 0.33
C TYR A 162 -5.79 -4.13 0.58
N GLU A 163 -6.99 -4.62 0.23
CA GLU A 163 -8.28 -3.91 0.34
C GLU A 163 -8.61 -3.37 1.74
N ARG A 164 -8.06 -4.00 2.79
CA ARG A 164 -8.26 -3.63 4.21
C ARG A 164 -6.98 -3.14 4.88
N LEU A 165 -5.97 -2.73 4.10
CA LEU A 165 -4.69 -2.25 4.61
C LEU A 165 -4.89 -1.03 5.54
N CYS A 166 -4.32 -1.10 6.75
CA CYS A 166 -4.46 -0.08 7.78
C CYS A 166 -3.67 1.20 7.48
N CYS A 167 -2.37 1.07 7.19
CA CYS A 167 -1.48 2.18 6.85
C CYS A 167 -0.29 1.70 6.00
N LEU A 168 0.45 2.64 5.40
CA LEU A 168 1.60 2.33 4.55
C LEU A 168 2.78 1.74 5.34
N ARG A 169 2.99 2.18 6.59
CA ARG A 169 4.09 1.70 7.45
C ARG A 169 4.01 0.19 7.71
N CYS A 170 2.80 -0.35 7.84
CA CYS A 170 2.61 -1.77 8.15
C CYS A 170 3.00 -2.73 7.00
N MET A 171 3.12 -2.22 5.77
CA MET A 171 3.54 -3.02 4.63
C MET A 171 4.98 -2.74 4.20
N GLN A 172 5.62 -1.71 4.75
CA GLN A 172 6.92 -1.25 4.27
C GLN A 172 8.05 -2.00 5.00
N PRO A 173 8.89 -2.78 4.30
CA PRO A 173 9.99 -3.52 4.92
C PRO A 173 10.94 -2.64 5.74
N ARG A 174 11.20 -1.41 5.27
CA ARG A 174 12.15 -0.47 5.91
C ARG A 174 11.76 -0.06 7.33
N ASP A 175 10.47 -0.14 7.69
CA ASP A 175 9.94 0.33 8.97
C ASP A 175 9.98 -0.78 10.04
N HIS A 176 10.61 -1.91 9.73
CA HIS A 176 10.74 -3.09 10.58
C HIS A 176 12.19 -3.56 10.63
N ASN A 177 12.64 -3.98 11.82
CA ASN A 177 14.05 -4.38 12.07
C ASN A 177 14.52 -5.51 11.15
N PHE A 178 13.64 -6.48 10.87
CA PHE A 178 13.96 -7.66 10.06
C PHE A 178 13.58 -7.50 8.58
N GLN A 179 13.24 -6.29 8.14
CA GLN A 179 12.82 -6.03 6.75
C GLN A 179 11.61 -6.89 6.31
N THR A 180 10.75 -7.23 7.27
CA THR A 180 9.52 -7.99 7.05
C THR A 180 8.30 -7.07 7.01
N THR A 181 7.10 -7.64 6.88
CA THR A 181 5.85 -6.91 7.07
C THR A 181 5.43 -6.89 8.54
N CYS A 182 4.52 -5.99 8.89
CA CYS A 182 3.96 -5.94 10.24
C CYS A 182 3.09 -7.17 10.51
N VAL A 183 3.10 -7.63 11.76
CA VAL A 183 2.28 -8.73 12.28
C VAL A 183 0.77 -8.54 12.03
N CYS A 184 0.29 -7.30 11.90
CA CYS A 184 -1.11 -7.03 11.56
C CYS A 184 -1.49 -7.48 10.13
N ARG A 185 -0.52 -7.77 9.25
CA ARG A 185 -0.75 -8.32 7.91
C ARG A 185 -0.87 -9.84 7.89
N VAL A 186 -0.53 -10.52 8.99
CA VAL A 186 -0.64 -11.97 9.12
C VAL A 186 -2.11 -12.34 9.37
N PRO A 187 -2.74 -13.23 8.57
CA PRO A 187 -4.11 -13.67 8.79
C PRO A 187 -4.33 -14.29 10.18
N LYS A 188 -5.45 -13.97 10.82
CA LYS A 188 -5.90 -14.44 12.15
C LYS A 188 -5.74 -15.94 12.34
N HIS A 189 -6.08 -16.75 11.32
CA HIS A 189 -6.03 -18.21 11.42
C HIS A 189 -4.61 -18.78 11.50
N LEU A 190 -3.60 -17.99 11.10
CA LEU A 190 -2.18 -18.35 11.19
C LEU A 190 -1.50 -17.75 12.44
N ARG A 191 -2.22 -16.97 13.25
CA ARG A 191 -1.66 -16.34 14.45
C ARG A 191 -1.84 -17.24 15.67
N GLU A 192 -0.76 -17.37 16.44
CA GLU A 192 -0.78 -18.03 17.75
C GLU A 192 -1.59 -17.21 18.77
N GLU A 193 -1.45 -15.88 18.74
CA GLU A 193 -2.19 -14.94 19.59
C GLU A 193 -3.39 -14.33 18.84
N LYS A 194 -4.58 -14.41 19.46
CA LYS A 194 -5.85 -13.97 18.86
C LYS A 194 -6.07 -12.46 18.92
N VAL A 195 -5.59 -11.81 19.98
CA VAL A 195 -5.72 -10.36 20.18
C VAL A 195 -4.35 -9.75 20.00
N ILE A 196 -4.23 -8.89 18.99
CA ILE A 196 -2.99 -8.24 18.63
C ILE A 196 -3.25 -6.76 18.42
N GLU A 197 -2.32 -5.94 18.86
CA GLU A 197 -2.33 -4.50 18.62
C GLU A 197 -1.06 -4.12 17.87
N CYS A 198 -1.23 -3.58 16.67
CA CYS A 198 -0.10 -3.10 15.88
C CYS A 198 0.60 -1.92 16.59
N VAL A 199 1.91 -2.01 16.78
CA VAL A 199 2.71 -0.92 17.36
C VAL A 199 2.58 0.39 16.57
N HIS A 200 2.46 0.31 15.24
CA HIS A 200 2.45 1.50 14.37
C HIS A 200 1.11 2.24 14.34
N CYS A 201 -0.01 1.52 14.34
CA CYS A 201 -1.33 2.13 14.09
C CYS A 201 -2.46 1.57 14.97
N GLY A 202 -2.16 0.65 15.89
CA GLY A 202 -3.15 0.07 16.81
C GLY A 202 -4.18 -0.87 16.15
N CYS A 203 -4.00 -1.25 14.89
CA CYS A 203 -4.95 -2.15 14.23
C CYS A 203 -4.83 -3.60 14.73
N THR A 204 -5.94 -4.34 14.70
CA THR A 204 -6.06 -5.74 15.18
C THR A 204 -5.97 -6.79 14.08
N GLY A 205 -5.63 -6.35 12.87
CA GLY A 205 -5.59 -7.19 11.67
C GLY A 205 -6.03 -6.39 10.45
N CYS A 206 -5.22 -6.44 9.40
CA CYS A 206 -5.48 -5.75 8.13
C CYS A 206 -5.23 -6.66 6.92
N ALA A 207 -5.14 -7.98 7.16
CA ALA A 207 -5.22 -8.97 6.10
C ALA A 207 -6.62 -8.95 5.49
N SER A 208 -6.74 -9.01 4.16
CA SER A 208 -8.04 -8.95 3.50
C SER A 208 -8.90 -10.20 3.72
N GLY A 209 -8.31 -11.33 4.11
CA GLY A 209 -9.00 -12.61 4.36
C GLY A 209 -9.44 -12.86 5.80
N ASP A 210 -9.42 -11.83 6.66
CA ASP A 210 -9.72 -11.88 8.11
C ASP A 210 -11.06 -11.28 8.54
#